data_AF-A0A7X1H2V4-F1
#
_entry.id   AF-A0A7X1H2V4-F1
#
_cell.length_a   1.000
_cell.length_b   1.000
_cell.length_c   1.000
_cell.angle_alpha   90.00
_cell.angle_beta   90.00
_cell.angle_gamma   90.00
#
_symmetry.space_group_name_H-M   'P 1'
#
loop_
_entity.id
_entity.type
_entity.pdbx_description
1 polymer ?
#
loop_
_entity_poly.entity_id
_entity_poly.type
_entity_poly.pdbx_seq_one_letter_code
_entity_poly.pdbx_strand_id
1 'polypeptide(L)'
;MKTDFFEMEVKKAQRKFNQTFGGKIICDLKLKQKIILSICFLGNASRKIKHAKNKDEVREQIKKFVKTKNLLNSIFSEVENAQHERRHHADPEYCMQKHPNIRSHVHRKAG
;
A
#
# COMPACT_ATOMS: atom_id res chain seq x y z
N MET A 1 8.86 -16.96 -23.14
CA MET A 1 7.55 -16.31 -23.36
C MET A 1 7.68 -14.82 -23.09
N LYS A 2 7.31 -13.95 -24.04
CA LYS A 2 7.17 -12.50 -23.77
C LYS A 2 5.96 -12.30 -22.86
N THR A 3 6.19 -12.03 -21.58
CA THR A 3 5.11 -11.70 -20.65
C THR A 3 4.54 -10.34 -21.03
N ASP A 4 3.22 -10.27 -21.22
CA ASP A 4 2.49 -9.02 -21.49
C ASP A 4 2.70 -8.05 -20.31
N PHE A 5 3.07 -6.79 -20.61
CA PHE A 5 3.31 -5.76 -19.60
C PHE A 5 2.12 -5.60 -18.64
N PHE A 6 0.89 -5.60 -19.16
CA PHE A 6 -0.30 -5.41 -18.34
C PHE A 6 -0.56 -6.61 -17.43
N GLU A 7 -0.31 -7.82 -17.91
CA GLU A 7 -0.42 -9.04 -17.11
C GLU A 7 0.64 -9.07 -15.99
N MET A 8 1.87 -8.63 -16.30
CA MET A 8 2.93 -8.51 -15.31
C MET A 8 2.56 -7.54 -14.18
N GLU A 9 1.98 -6.39 -14.50
CA GLU A 9 1.56 -5.40 -13.51
C GLU A 9 0.41 -5.91 -12.64
N VAL A 10 -0.51 -6.72 -13.18
CA VAL A 10 -1.55 -7.41 -12.39
C VAL A 10 -0.92 -8.40 -11.40
N LYS A 11 0.04 -9.22 -11.85
CA LYS A 11 0.77 -10.14 -10.97
C LYS A 11 1.57 -9.40 -9.89
N LYS A 12 2.12 -8.22 -10.19
CA LYS A 12 2.77 -7.38 -9.17
C LYS A 12 1.78 -6.90 -8.12
N ALA A 13 0.60 -6.41 -8.52
CA ALA A 13 -0.43 -5.98 -7.58
C ALA A 13 -0.92 -7.13 -6.67
N GLN A 14 -1.09 -8.34 -7.21
CA GLN A 14 -1.42 -9.54 -6.44
C GLN A 14 -0.33 -9.88 -5.41
N ARG A 15 0.94 -9.88 -5.83
CA ARG A 15 2.07 -10.13 -4.92
C ARG A 15 2.13 -9.08 -3.81
N LYS A 16 1.92 -7.80 -4.15
CA LYS A 16 1.93 -6.72 -3.18
C LYS A 16 0.77 -6.83 -2.19
N PHE A 17 -0.43 -7.20 -2.63
CA PHE A 17 -1.54 -7.53 -1.73
C PHE A 17 -1.16 -8.61 -0.71
N ASN A 18 -0.56 -9.72 -1.16
CA ASN A 18 -0.13 -10.79 -0.27
C ASN A 18 0.97 -10.34 0.70
N GLN A 19 1.89 -9.47 0.27
CA GLN A 19 2.92 -8.90 1.15
C GLN A 19 2.32 -7.96 2.20
N THR A 20 1.43 -7.05 1.79
CA THR A 20 0.84 -6.04 2.67
C THR A 20 -0.20 -6.64 3.64
N PHE A 21 -0.90 -7.71 3.25
CA PHE A 21 -2.04 -8.27 4.01
C PHE A 21 -1.93 -9.74 4.40
N GLY A 22 -1.05 -10.53 3.78
CA GLY A 22 -1.00 -12.00 3.91
C GLY A 22 -0.56 -12.49 5.28
N GLY A 23 0.11 -11.66 6.09
CA GLY A 23 0.50 -11.98 7.47
C GLY A 23 -0.35 -11.30 8.56
N LYS A 24 -1.40 -10.56 8.20
CA LYS A 24 -2.17 -9.76 9.18
C LYS A 24 -3.46 -10.45 9.62
N ILE A 25 -3.51 -10.81 10.90
CA ILE A 25 -4.70 -11.36 11.58
C ILE A 25 -5.79 -10.28 11.72
N ILE A 26 -5.42 -9.02 11.99
CA ILE A 26 -6.37 -7.90 12.15
C ILE A 26 -6.17 -6.91 10.99
N CYS A 27 -7.18 -6.82 10.12
CA CYS A 27 -7.23 -5.84 9.04
C CYS A 27 -8.69 -5.55 8.70
N ASP A 28 -8.97 -4.30 8.33
CA ASP A 28 -10.28 -3.89 7.84
C ASP A 28 -10.70 -4.76 6.63
N LEU A 29 -11.75 -5.54 6.81
CA LEU A 29 -12.30 -6.44 5.81
C LEU A 29 -12.82 -5.67 4.58
N LYS A 30 -13.44 -4.50 4.79
CA LYS A 30 -13.96 -3.66 3.69
C LYS A 30 -12.81 -3.14 2.85
N LEU A 31 -11.70 -2.75 3.47
CA LEU A 31 -10.49 -2.33 2.76
C LEU A 31 -9.91 -3.48 1.92
N LYS A 32 -9.75 -4.68 2.51
CA LYS A 32 -9.29 -5.87 1.79
C LYS A 32 -10.17 -6.19 0.58
N GLN A 33 -11.49 -6.19 0.75
CA GLN A 33 -12.44 -6.45 -0.34
C GLN A 33 -12.32 -5.41 -1.46
N LYS A 34 -12.25 -4.11 -1.14
CA LYS A 34 -12.05 -3.05 -2.13
C LYS A 34 -10.78 -3.28 -2.95
N ILE A 35 -9.67 -3.63 -2.29
CA ILE A 35 -8.39 -3.88 -2.95
C ILE A 35 -8.48 -5.11 -3.88
N ILE A 36 -9.09 -6.21 -3.43
CA ILE A 36 -9.30 -7.41 -4.25
C ILE A 36 -10.11 -7.04 -5.51
N LEU A 37 -11.22 -6.31 -5.34
CA LEU A 37 -12.04 -5.86 -6.47
C LEU A 37 -11.25 -4.96 -7.43
N SER A 38 -10.42 -4.06 -6.92
CA SER A 38 -9.53 -3.23 -7.74
C SER A 38 -8.50 -4.06 -8.52
N ILE A 39 -7.94 -5.12 -7.93
CA ILE A 39 -7.04 -6.04 -8.65
C ILE A 39 -7.81 -6.78 -9.76
N CYS A 40 -9.04 -7.21 -9.49
CA CYS A 40 -9.91 -7.81 -10.51
C CYS A 40 -10.20 -6.83 -11.65
N PHE A 41 -10.49 -5.56 -11.35
CA PHE A 41 -10.69 -4.53 -12.37
C PHE A 41 -9.43 -4.30 -13.21
N LEU A 42 -8.24 -4.32 -12.58
CA LEU A 42 -6.97 -4.23 -13.27
C LEU A 42 -6.76 -5.40 -14.26
N GLY A 43 -7.07 -6.63 -13.83
CA GLY A 43 -7.05 -7.81 -14.68
C GLY A 43 -8.07 -7.77 -15.82
N ASN A 44 -9.26 -7.24 -15.57
CA ASN A 44 -10.28 -7.05 -16.61
C ASN A 44 -9.85 -6.00 -17.64
N ALA A 45 -9.27 -4.88 -17.21
CA ALA A 45 -8.73 -3.88 -18.13
C ALA A 45 -7.60 -4.45 -18.99
N SER A 46 -6.69 -5.24 -18.41
CA SER A 46 -5.64 -5.95 -19.17
C SER A 46 -6.23 -6.86 -20.25
N ARG A 47 -7.25 -7.67 -19.92
CA ARG A 47 -7.93 -8.51 -20.91
C ARG A 47 -8.60 -7.69 -22.01
N LYS A 48 -9.28 -6.60 -21.65
CA LYS A 48 -9.94 -5.74 -22.63
C LYS A 48 -8.93 -5.05 -23.56
N ILE A 49 -7.76 -4.63 -23.07
CA ILE A 49 -6.67 -4.11 -23.92
C ILE A 49 -6.24 -5.15 -24.95
N LYS A 50 -6.08 -6.41 -24.54
CA LYS A 50 -5.65 -7.52 -25.41
C LYS A 50 -6.68 -7.85 -26.50
N HIS A 51 -7.97 -7.66 -26.21
CA HIS A 51 -9.08 -8.01 -27.11
C HIS A 51 -9.76 -6.81 -27.76
N ALA A 52 -9.24 -5.60 -27.55
CA ALA A 52 -9.84 -4.38 -28.07
C ALA A 52 -9.84 -4.38 -29.61
N LYS A 53 -10.95 -3.93 -30.19
CA LYS A 53 -11.14 -3.94 -31.65
C LYS A 53 -10.60 -2.69 -32.33
N ASN A 54 -10.39 -1.61 -31.56
CA ASN A 54 -9.94 -0.33 -32.08
C ASN A 54 -9.01 0.40 -31.09
N LYS A 55 -8.30 1.41 -31.59
CA LYS A 55 -7.30 2.16 -30.82
C LYS A 55 -7.93 3.00 -29.70
N ASP A 56 -9.16 3.46 -29.86
CA ASP A 56 -9.82 4.29 -28.85
C ASP A 56 -10.22 3.48 -27.63
N GLU A 57 -10.71 2.25 -27.84
CA GLU A 57 -10.97 1.28 -26.78
C GLU A 57 -9.66 0.94 -26.05
N VAL A 58 -8.57 0.67 -26.77
CA VAL A 58 -7.24 0.45 -26.16
C VAL A 58 -6.86 1.62 -25.25
N ARG A 59 -6.96 2.87 -25.74
CA ARG A 59 -6.62 4.07 -24.98
C ARG A 59 -7.49 4.21 -23.72
N GLU A 60 -8.79 3.98 -23.84
CA GLU A 60 -9.71 4.05 -22.71
C GLU A 60 -9.38 3.01 -21.64
N GLN A 61 -9.11 1.77 -22.05
CA GLN A 61 -8.75 0.71 -21.12
C GLN A 61 -7.38 0.95 -20.48
N ILE A 62 -6.39 1.50 -21.20
CA ILE A 62 -5.11 1.92 -20.62
C ILE A 62 -5.31 2.99 -19.55
N LYS A 63 -6.15 4.01 -19.81
CA LYS A 63 -6.47 5.05 -18.80
C LYS A 63 -7.07 4.42 -17.53
N LYS A 64 -8.04 3.52 -17.69
CA LYS A 64 -8.65 2.78 -16.57
C LYS A 64 -7.62 1.93 -15.82
N PHE A 65 -6.74 1.26 -16.55
CA PHE A 65 -5.67 0.44 -16.00
C PHE A 65 -4.72 1.27 -15.14
N VAL A 66 -4.18 2.36 -15.69
CA VAL A 66 -3.24 3.25 -14.98
C VAL A 66 -3.89 3.89 -13.75
N LYS A 67 -5.14 4.35 -13.87
CA LYS A 67 -5.88 4.92 -12.72
C LYS A 67 -6.02 3.90 -11.59
N THR A 68 -6.42 2.68 -11.91
CA THR A 68 -6.59 1.60 -10.93
C THR A 68 -5.25 1.21 -10.30
N LYS A 69 -4.18 1.14 -11.11
CA LYS A 69 -2.83 0.85 -10.64
C LYS A 69 -2.34 1.90 -9.64
N ASN A 70 -2.51 3.18 -9.96
CA ASN A 70 -2.06 4.26 -9.10
C ASN A 70 -2.85 4.29 -7.78
N LEU A 71 -4.16 4.05 -7.83
CA LEU A 71 -4.98 3.91 -6.62
C LEU A 71 -4.48 2.77 -5.73
N LEU A 72 -4.24 1.59 -6.30
CA LEU A 72 -3.71 0.44 -5.57
C LEU A 72 -2.35 0.76 -4.92
N ASN A 73 -1.45 1.40 -5.67
CA ASN A 73 -0.15 1.81 -5.14
C ASN A 73 -0.27 2.80 -3.98
N SER A 74 -1.16 3.81 -4.07
CA SER A 74 -1.42 4.75 -2.96
C SER A 74 -1.90 4.02 -1.71
N ILE A 75 -2.90 3.15 -1.86
CA ILE A 75 -3.45 2.37 -0.74
C ILE A 75 -2.36 1.49 -0.11
N PHE A 76 -1.55 0.80 -0.92
CA PHE A 76 -0.48 -0.02 -0.38
C PHE A 76 0.56 0.81 0.37
N SER A 77 0.97 1.96 -0.18
CA SER A 77 1.91 2.88 0.47
C SER A 77 1.37 3.44 1.78
N GLU A 78 0.10 3.85 1.83
CA GLU A 78 -0.55 4.34 3.05
C GLU A 78 -0.57 3.25 4.13
N VAL A 79 -0.93 2.02 3.77
CA VAL A 79 -0.96 0.89 4.70
C VAL A 79 0.45 0.53 5.19
N GLU A 80 1.45 0.53 4.30
CA GLU A 80 2.85 0.24 4.64
C GLU A 80 3.44 1.32 5.56
N ASN A 81 3.17 2.61 5.29
CA ASN A 81 3.62 3.73 6.12
C ASN A 81 2.99 3.67 7.52
N ALA A 82 1.68 3.45 7.61
CA ALA A 82 0.98 3.31 8.88
C ALA A 82 1.51 2.12 9.71
N GLN A 83 2.06 1.09 9.07
CA GLN A 83 2.74 0.00 9.78
C GLN A 83 4.12 0.37 10.25
N HIS A 84 4.89 1.09 9.42
CA HIS A 84 6.24 1.53 9.75
C HIS A 84 6.22 2.44 10.98
N GLU A 85 5.31 3.41 11.01
CA GLU A 85 5.11 4.30 12.16
C GLU A 85 4.77 3.54 13.45
N ARG A 86 3.87 2.55 13.39
CA ARG A 86 3.53 1.72 14.56
C ARG A 86 4.71 0.89 15.08
N ARG A 87 5.60 0.45 14.20
CA ARG A 87 6.81 -0.29 14.61
C ARG A 87 7.82 0.63 15.28
N HIS A 88 8.00 1.85 14.77
CA HIS A 88 8.90 2.84 15.37
C HIS A 88 8.42 3.38 16.73
N HIS A 89 7.11 3.46 16.96
CA HIS A 89 6.56 3.83 18.27
C HIS A 89 6.57 2.68 19.31
N ALA A 90 6.81 1.44 18.89
CA ALA A 90 6.93 0.29 19.79
C ALA A 90 8.39 0.03 20.23
N ASP A 91 9.35 0.79 19.71
CA ASP A 91 10.77 0.71 20.07
C ASP A 91 11.08 1.69 21.23
N PRO A 92 11.51 1.22 22.41
CA PRO A 92 11.82 2.08 23.56
C PRO A 92 12.87 3.16 23.26
N GLU A 93 13.78 2.93 22.31
CA GLU A 93 14.82 3.90 21.95
C GLU A 93 14.29 5.16 21.24
N TYR A 94 13.18 5.05 20.50
CA TYR A 94 12.63 6.19 19.74
C TYR A 94 11.91 7.22 20.64
N CYS A 95 11.41 6.80 21.80
CA CYS A 95 10.79 7.69 22.79
C CYS A 95 11.81 8.59 23.51
N MET A 96 13.08 8.22 23.56
CA MET A 96 14.13 9.00 24.25
C MET A 96 14.66 10.16 23.40
N GLN A 97 14.50 10.14 22.08
CA GLN A 97 15.09 11.16 21.19
C GLN A 97 14.23 12.42 21.00
N LYS A 98 12.91 12.37 21.29
CA LYS A 98 12.00 13.53 21.14
C LYS A 98 11.78 14.37 22.40
N HIS A 99 12.35 14.00 23.54
CA HIS A 99 12.32 14.83 24.75
C HIS A 99 13.70 14.94 25.40
N PRO A 100 14.59 15.83 24.93
CA PRO A 100 15.89 16.04 25.57
C PRO A 100 15.80 16.83 26.89
N ASN A 101 14.62 17.05 27.49
CA ASN A 101 14.54 17.90 28.68
C ASN A 101 13.36 17.59 29.62
N ILE A 102 13.45 16.49 30.36
CA ILE A 102 12.82 16.39 31.68
C ILE A 102 13.78 15.68 32.63
N ARG A 103 14.93 16.29 32.94
CA ARG A 103 15.73 15.90 34.10
C ARG A 103 16.79 16.95 34.43
N SER A 104 16.38 18.04 35.07
CA SER A 104 17.36 18.89 35.78
C SER A 104 16.74 19.86 36.78
N HIS A 105 15.70 19.51 37.54
CA HIS A 105 15.37 20.28 38.76
C HIS A 105 15.01 19.34 39.93
N VAL A 106 16.02 18.65 40.42
CA VAL A 106 16.07 18.26 41.84
C VAL A 106 17.31 18.96 42.42
N HIS A 107 17.15 20.22 42.77
CA HIS A 107 18.11 20.89 43.63
C HIS A 107 17.40 21.49 44.84
N ARG A 108 17.91 21.05 46.00
CA ARG A 108 17.93 21.72 47.29
C ARG A 108 16.57 21.85 47.99
N LYS A 109 16.42 21.05 49.04
CA LYS A 109 16.39 21.54 50.44
C LYS A 109 16.39 20.34 51.39
N ALA A 110 17.52 20.13 52.05
CA ALA A 110 17.56 19.52 53.37
C ALA A 110 18.35 20.51 54.22
N GLY A 111 17.63 21.21 55.10
CA GLY A 111 18.18 21.86 56.28
C GLY A 111 18.11 20.91 57.45
#